data_AF-A0A3D5M3B2-F1
#
_entry.id   AF-A0A3D5M3B2-F1
#
_cell.length_a   1.000
_cell.length_b   1.000
_cell.length_c   1.000
_cell.angle_alpha   90.00
_cell.angle_beta   90.00
_cell.angle_gamma   90.00
#
_symmetry.space_group_name_H-M   'P 1'
#
loop_
_entity.id
_entity.type
_entity.pdbx_description
1 polymer ?
#
loop_
_entity_poly.entity_id
_entity_poly.type
_entity_poly.pdbx_seq_one_letter_code
_entity_poly.pdbx_strand_id
1 'polypeptide(L)'
;MPGAMCALASPRPHVRLHSRKGTCMFRNFFTCLTGANRPSSSRSSSSRSGFTLIELMIVVAIIGVLSTLVTKMIQMAQARSFEANAKSDISTMSTALEAYIRDMGVYPAWEEKLGAQDLEEFNSFPVLYENLQGDNPPEGKGGKGAPYSELAADSIAVLDEDNDGFYKRASRDDLFDPDVEKYYLDPWSEPYFYRENASKRRKEDWMLKRRKYDLWSIGPDGENQACFGYPEEDEEYDDIGNW
;
A
#
# COMPACT_ATOMS: atom_id res chain seq x y z
N MET A 1 52.62 26.24 -34.18
CA MET A 1 52.46 24.85 -34.64
C MET A 1 51.03 24.41 -34.32
N PRO A 2 50.07 24.45 -35.26
CA PRO A 2 48.75 23.90 -35.04
C PRO A 2 48.71 22.45 -35.57
N GLY A 3 48.49 21.49 -34.68
CA GLY A 3 48.26 20.09 -35.01
C GLY A 3 46.77 19.80 -35.02
N ALA A 4 46.20 19.61 -36.20
CA ALA A 4 44.86 19.10 -36.41
C ALA A 4 44.83 17.57 -36.26
N MET A 5 43.82 17.03 -35.60
CA MET A 5 43.35 15.63 -35.74
C MET A 5 41.97 15.56 -35.08
N CYS A 6 40.88 15.70 -35.83
CA CYS A 6 40.19 14.71 -36.68
C CYS A 6 39.34 13.70 -35.88
N ALA A 7 38.05 13.73 -36.19
CA ALA A 7 36.93 13.09 -35.52
C ALA A 7 36.90 11.57 -35.69
N LEU A 8 36.30 10.87 -34.71
CA LEU A 8 35.54 9.65 -34.97
C LEU A 8 34.41 9.53 -33.93
N ALA A 9 33.21 9.87 -34.39
CA ALA A 9 31.95 9.61 -33.71
C ALA A 9 31.62 8.13 -33.83
N SER A 10 31.39 7.45 -32.71
CA SER A 10 30.86 6.09 -32.66
C SER A 10 29.33 6.10 -32.81
N PRO A 11 28.74 5.25 -33.68
CA PRO A 11 27.30 5.21 -33.88
C PRO A 11 26.56 4.52 -32.72
N ARG A 12 25.46 5.15 -32.27
CA ARG A 12 24.48 4.57 -31.35
C ARG A 12 23.72 3.42 -32.04
N PRO A 13 23.51 2.26 -31.40
CA PRO A 13 22.65 1.23 -31.95
C PRO A 13 21.16 1.62 -31.79
N HIS A 14 20.53 1.99 -32.90
CA HIS A 14 19.08 2.09 -32.98
C HIS A 14 18.47 0.68 -33.00
N VAL A 15 17.90 0.23 -31.88
CA VAL A 15 17.05 -0.95 -31.84
C VAL A 15 15.66 -0.56 -32.35
N ARG A 16 15.38 -0.94 -33.60
CA ARG A 16 14.09 -0.76 -34.28
C ARG A 16 13.29 -2.06 -34.18
N LEU A 17 12.52 -2.23 -33.11
CA LEU A 17 11.61 -3.36 -32.96
C LEU A 17 10.33 -3.10 -33.78
N HIS A 18 10.08 -4.03 -34.70
CA HIS A 18 8.97 -4.00 -35.64
C HIS A 18 7.64 -4.26 -34.93
N SER A 19 6.69 -3.34 -35.14
CA SER A 19 5.27 -3.54 -34.88
C SER A 19 4.73 -4.69 -35.75
N ARG A 20 4.55 -5.88 -35.16
CA ARG A 20 3.73 -6.93 -35.78
C ARG A 20 2.26 -6.62 -35.50
N LYS A 21 1.63 -5.87 -36.41
CA LYS A 21 0.17 -5.83 -36.52
C LYS A 21 -0.32 -7.22 -36.93
N GLY A 22 -0.68 -8.04 -35.95
CA GLY A 22 -1.41 -9.28 -36.15
C GLY A 22 -2.89 -8.96 -36.39
N THR A 23 -3.23 -8.57 -37.61
CA THR A 23 -4.61 -8.58 -38.09
C THR A 23 -5.02 -10.03 -38.31
N CYS A 24 -5.74 -10.62 -37.36
CA CYS A 24 -6.48 -11.87 -37.61
C CYS A 24 -7.64 -11.55 -38.55
N MET A 25 -7.36 -11.72 -39.83
CA MET A 25 -8.30 -11.76 -40.94
C MET A 25 -9.24 -12.96 -40.76
N PHE A 26 -10.37 -12.79 -40.08
CA PHE A 26 -11.47 -13.76 -40.13
C PHE A 26 -12.20 -13.58 -41.46
N ARG A 27 -11.71 -14.29 -42.48
CA ARG A 27 -12.30 -14.35 -43.81
C ARG A 27 -13.37 -15.44 -43.83
N ASN A 28 -14.58 -15.01 -44.19
CA ASN A 28 -15.69 -15.82 -44.66
C ASN A 28 -15.22 -17.01 -45.51
N PHE A 29 -15.66 -18.21 -45.15
CA PHE A 29 -15.59 -19.40 -45.98
C PHE A 29 -16.97 -20.08 -45.96
N PHE A 30 -17.47 -20.31 -47.18
CA PHE A 30 -18.61 -21.14 -47.60
C PHE A 30 -20.04 -20.58 -47.60
N THR A 31 -20.42 -20.20 -48.82
CA THR A 31 -21.77 -20.29 -49.37
C THR A 31 -21.99 -21.69 -49.97
N CYS A 32 -23.23 -22.15 -49.85
CA CYS A 32 -24.04 -22.85 -50.87
C CYS A 32 -24.24 -24.38 -50.83
N LEU A 33 -25.54 -24.70 -51.04
CA LEU A 33 -26.14 -25.89 -51.66
C LEU A 33 -26.68 -27.02 -50.75
N THR A 34 -28.00 -26.91 -50.54
CA THR A 34 -29.03 -27.95 -50.80
C THR A 34 -29.00 -29.26 -50.03
N GLY A 35 -30.04 -29.44 -49.22
CA GLY A 35 -31.03 -30.50 -49.47
C GLY A 35 -30.55 -31.94 -49.32
N ALA A 36 -30.60 -32.45 -48.09
CA ALA A 36 -30.84 -33.87 -47.87
C ALA A 36 -31.79 -34.02 -46.67
N ASN A 37 -33.07 -34.30 -46.97
CA ASN A 37 -34.01 -34.85 -45.99
C ASN A 37 -33.44 -36.18 -45.50
N ARG A 38 -32.89 -36.22 -44.28
CA ARG A 38 -32.59 -37.46 -43.58
C ARG A 38 -33.85 -37.91 -42.83
N PRO A 39 -34.28 -39.18 -42.96
CA PRO A 39 -35.44 -39.68 -42.24
C PRO A 39 -35.18 -39.57 -40.74
N SER A 40 -36.14 -39.02 -40.03
CA SER A 40 -36.18 -38.91 -38.57
C SER A 40 -36.13 -40.31 -37.96
N SER A 41 -34.93 -40.79 -37.63
CA SER A 41 -34.75 -41.91 -36.70
C SER A 41 -35.33 -41.46 -35.36
N SER A 42 -36.39 -42.15 -34.93
CA SER A 42 -37.06 -42.02 -33.65
C SER A 42 -36.09 -41.65 -32.53
N ARG A 43 -36.14 -40.38 -32.08
CA ARG A 43 -35.51 -40.01 -30.82
C ARG A 43 -36.22 -40.82 -29.74
N SER A 44 -35.50 -41.74 -29.12
CA SER A 44 -35.87 -42.22 -27.79
C SER A 44 -36.17 -40.99 -26.95
N SER A 45 -37.40 -40.89 -26.47
CA SER A 45 -37.79 -39.87 -25.50
C SER A 45 -37.00 -40.14 -24.23
N SER A 46 -35.77 -39.64 -24.15
CA SER A 46 -35.10 -39.42 -22.89
C SER A 46 -36.00 -38.44 -22.14
N SER A 47 -36.75 -38.94 -21.18
CA SER A 47 -37.56 -38.16 -20.26
C SER A 47 -36.71 -37.01 -19.74
N ARG A 48 -36.94 -35.79 -20.24
CA ARG A 48 -36.37 -34.60 -19.63
C ARG A 48 -37.09 -34.42 -18.31
N SER A 49 -36.50 -34.92 -17.23
CA SER A 49 -36.93 -34.61 -15.87
C SER A 49 -36.75 -33.10 -15.66
N GLY A 50 -37.86 -32.39 -15.51
CA GLY A 50 -37.84 -30.98 -15.09
C GLY A 50 -37.58 -30.89 -13.59
N PHE A 51 -36.72 -29.96 -13.18
CA PHE A 51 -36.55 -29.60 -11.78
C PHE A 51 -37.87 -29.07 -11.21
N THR A 52 -38.18 -29.45 -9.97
CA THR A 52 -39.35 -28.91 -9.28
C THR A 52 -39.01 -27.53 -8.71
N LEU A 53 -40.01 -26.65 -8.63
CA LEU A 53 -39.83 -25.30 -8.08
C LEU A 53 -39.38 -25.37 -6.61
N ILE A 54 -39.89 -26.35 -5.86
CA ILE A 54 -39.52 -26.59 -4.46
C ILE A 54 -38.05 -27.01 -4.30
N GLU A 55 -37.51 -27.78 -5.24
CA GLU A 55 -36.11 -28.22 -5.21
C GLU A 55 -35.16 -27.04 -5.42
N LEU A 56 -35.51 -26.11 -6.31
CA LEU A 56 -34.76 -24.86 -6.46
C LEU A 56 -34.90 -23.96 -5.22
N MET A 57 -36.08 -23.88 -4.61
CA MET A 57 -36.32 -23.05 -3.43
C MET A 57 -35.49 -23.49 -2.22
N ILE A 58 -35.36 -24.79 -1.98
CA ILE A 58 -34.54 -25.32 -0.88
C ILE A 58 -33.06 -25.01 -1.12
N VAL A 59 -32.58 -25.12 -2.37
CA VAL A 59 -31.18 -24.84 -2.70
C VAL A 59 -30.83 -23.38 -2.45
N VAL A 60 -31.64 -22.44 -2.92
CA VAL A 60 -31.36 -21.00 -2.68
C VAL A 60 -31.52 -20.63 -1.20
N ALA A 61 -32.41 -21.30 -0.46
CA ALA A 61 -32.53 -21.12 0.98
C ALA A 61 -31.27 -21.57 1.73
N ILE A 62 -30.71 -22.75 1.39
CA ILE A 62 -29.47 -23.25 1.98
C ILE A 62 -28.28 -22.35 1.62
N ILE A 63 -28.18 -21.93 0.37
CA ILE A 63 -27.13 -20.99 -0.07
C ILE A 63 -27.24 -19.66 0.68
N GLY A 64 -28.46 -19.14 0.90
CA GLY A 64 -28.69 -17.92 1.67
C GLY A 64 -28.17 -18.02 3.11
N VAL A 65 -28.44 -19.14 3.80
CA VAL A 65 -27.95 -19.37 5.17
C VAL A 65 -26.43 -19.55 5.21
N LEU A 66 -25.85 -20.29 4.26
CA LEU A 66 -24.39 -20.48 4.23
C LEU A 66 -23.65 -19.19 3.87
N SER A 67 -24.22 -18.36 2.98
CA SER A 67 -23.58 -17.12 2.54
C SER A 67 -23.35 -16.14 3.70
N THR A 68 -24.28 -16.02 4.65
CA THR A 68 -24.13 -15.08 5.77
C THR A 68 -23.00 -15.48 6.72
N LEU A 69 -22.84 -16.79 6.99
CA LEU A 69 -21.75 -17.33 7.81
C LEU A 69 -20.40 -17.08 7.15
N VAL A 70 -20.29 -17.33 5.83
CA VAL A 70 -19.06 -17.12 5.08
C VAL A 70 -18.65 -15.64 5.10
N THR A 71 -19.58 -14.70 4.91
CA THR A 71 -19.26 -13.26 4.97
C THR A 71 -18.63 -12.86 6.30
N LYS A 72 -19.16 -13.34 7.43
CA LYS A 72 -18.59 -13.03 8.76
C LYS A 72 -17.19 -13.62 8.95
N MET A 73 -16.96 -14.85 8.48
CA MET A 73 -15.63 -15.46 8.54
C MET A 73 -14.60 -14.68 7.71
N ILE A 74 -14.98 -14.21 6.53
CA ILE A 74 -14.11 -13.40 5.66
C ILE A 74 -13.75 -12.07 6.34
N GLN A 75 -14.72 -11.38 6.93
CA GLN A 75 -14.48 -10.12 7.64
C GLN A 75 -13.45 -10.30 8.78
N MET A 76 -13.61 -11.32 9.61
CA MET A 76 -12.67 -11.62 10.70
C MET A 76 -11.27 -12.02 10.19
N ALA A 77 -11.21 -12.78 9.09
CA ALA A 77 -9.94 -13.19 8.50
C ALA A 77 -9.19 -11.98 7.89
N GLN A 78 -9.92 -11.08 7.25
CA GLN A 78 -9.36 -9.83 6.70
C GLN A 78 -8.84 -8.92 7.80
N ALA A 79 -9.60 -8.70 8.87
CA ALA A 79 -9.15 -7.89 10.01
C ALA A 79 -7.82 -8.40 10.59
N ARG A 80 -7.71 -9.71 10.83
CA ARG A 80 -6.45 -10.33 11.28
C ARG A 80 -5.30 -10.19 10.29
N SER A 81 -5.59 -10.25 8.98
CA SER A 81 -4.55 -10.03 7.96
C SER A 81 -4.07 -8.60 7.94
N PHE A 82 -4.96 -7.63 8.16
CA PHE A 82 -4.62 -6.21 8.21
C PHE A 82 -3.78 -5.92 9.45
N GLU A 83 -4.18 -6.40 10.62
CA GLU A 83 -3.35 -6.29 11.83
C GLU A 83 -1.96 -6.90 11.66
N ALA A 84 -1.86 -8.07 11.02
CA ALA A 84 -0.58 -8.72 10.78
C ALA A 84 0.31 -7.93 9.81
N ASN A 85 -0.27 -7.38 8.74
CA ASN A 85 0.44 -6.51 7.79
C ASN A 85 0.95 -5.26 8.50
N ALA A 86 0.10 -4.59 9.30
CA ALA A 86 0.47 -3.38 10.00
C ALA A 86 1.63 -3.60 10.98
N LYS A 87 1.60 -4.71 11.73
CA LYS A 87 2.70 -5.12 12.61
C LYS A 87 3.99 -5.40 11.83
N SER A 88 3.90 -6.01 10.66
CA SER A 88 5.05 -6.28 9.79
C SER A 88 5.66 -5.00 9.23
N ASP A 89 4.83 -4.05 8.79
CA ASP A 89 5.27 -2.75 8.28
C ASP A 89 6.00 -1.95 9.37
N ILE A 90 5.41 -1.85 10.56
CA ILE A 90 6.02 -1.18 11.72
C ILE A 90 7.33 -1.83 12.11
N SER A 91 7.41 -3.17 12.12
CA SER A 91 8.65 -3.90 12.41
C SER A 91 9.77 -3.60 11.39
N THR A 92 9.40 -3.49 10.11
CA THR A 92 10.32 -3.14 9.02
C THR A 92 10.86 -1.73 9.20
N MET A 93 9.98 -0.74 9.39
CA MET A 93 10.35 0.66 9.63
C MET A 93 11.17 0.81 10.91
N SER A 94 10.81 0.09 11.96
CA SER A 94 11.54 0.02 13.23
C SER A 94 12.99 -0.45 13.05
N THR A 95 13.19 -1.50 12.25
CA THR A 95 14.54 -2.04 11.97
C THR A 95 15.35 -1.05 11.12
N ALA A 96 14.71 -0.37 10.17
CA ALA A 96 15.34 0.65 9.35
C ALA A 96 15.78 1.86 10.19
N LEU A 97 14.93 2.30 11.13
CA LEU A 97 15.23 3.36 12.09
C LEU A 97 16.43 3.01 12.99
N GLU A 98 16.54 1.77 13.43
CA GLU A 98 17.68 1.29 14.21
C GLU A 98 18.99 1.25 13.41
N ALA A 99 18.92 0.97 12.11
CA ALA A 99 20.06 1.09 11.22
C ALA A 99 20.42 2.56 10.98
N TYR A 100 19.44 3.42 10.72
CA TYR A 100 19.61 4.86 10.52
C TYR A 100 20.33 5.52 11.70
N ILE A 101 19.86 5.27 12.93
CA ILE A 101 20.47 5.86 14.13
C ILE A 101 21.89 5.35 14.38
N ARG A 102 22.23 4.13 13.94
CA ARG A 102 23.60 3.60 14.04
C ARG A 102 24.58 4.45 13.22
N ASP A 103 24.12 4.96 12.07
CA ASP A 103 24.94 5.70 11.12
C ASP A 103 24.90 7.22 11.35
N MET A 104 23.74 7.74 11.75
CA MET A 104 23.48 9.18 11.92
C MET A 104 23.54 9.66 13.37
N GLY A 105 23.37 8.75 14.35
CA GLY A 105 23.42 9.05 15.79
C GLY A 105 22.15 9.67 16.39
N VAL A 106 21.24 10.15 15.55
CA VAL A 106 19.93 10.73 15.91
C VAL A 106 18.82 10.08 15.08
N TYR A 107 17.58 10.17 15.54
CA TYR A 107 16.42 9.74 14.75
C TYR A 107 16.05 10.83 13.72
N PRO A 108 15.39 10.45 12.60
CA PRO A 108 14.80 11.43 11.68
C PRO A 108 13.83 12.37 12.40
N ALA A 109 13.70 13.60 11.89
CA ALA A 109 12.87 14.66 12.48
C ALA A 109 13.30 15.16 13.88
N TRP A 110 14.51 14.82 14.36
CA TRP A 110 15.02 15.29 15.68
C TRP A 110 15.02 16.82 15.85
N GLU A 111 15.20 17.58 14.77
CA GLU A 111 15.25 19.05 14.80
C GLU A 111 13.91 19.70 14.45
N GLU A 112 12.91 18.91 14.04
CA GLU A 112 11.59 19.36 13.67
C GLU A 112 10.81 19.69 14.95
N LYS A 113 10.98 20.92 15.42
CA LYS A 113 10.40 21.36 16.69
C LYS A 113 8.88 21.33 16.59
N LEU A 114 8.25 20.58 17.50
CA LEU A 114 6.86 20.76 17.92
C LEU A 114 6.67 22.12 18.61
N GLY A 115 6.74 23.20 17.84
CA GLY A 115 6.45 24.54 18.30
C GLY A 115 4.96 24.73 18.41
N ALA A 116 4.36 24.47 19.58
CA ALA A 116 2.96 24.75 19.89
C ALA A 116 1.91 24.18 18.90
N GLN A 117 2.28 23.18 18.10
CA GLN A 117 1.35 22.45 17.24
C GLN A 117 0.66 21.34 18.04
N ASP A 118 -0.58 21.06 17.69
CA ASP A 118 -1.36 19.99 18.30
C ASP A 118 -0.67 18.64 18.04
N LEU A 119 -0.31 17.96 19.13
CA LEU A 119 0.40 16.67 19.11
C LEU A 119 -0.35 15.60 18.32
N GLU A 120 -1.67 15.80 18.19
CA GLU A 120 -2.64 14.89 17.56
C GLU A 120 -2.61 14.92 16.04
N GLU A 121 -2.27 16.06 15.46
CA GLU A 121 -2.26 16.26 14.02
C GLU A 121 -0.85 16.20 13.42
N PHE A 122 0.18 16.46 14.24
CA PHE A 122 1.55 16.52 13.76
C PHE A 122 2.08 15.14 13.34
N ASN A 123 2.27 14.96 12.03
CA ASN A 123 2.86 13.77 11.44
C ASN A 123 4.19 14.09 10.74
N SER A 124 5.31 13.62 11.30
CA SER A 124 6.66 13.77 10.72
C SER A 124 7.07 12.59 9.83
N PHE A 125 6.10 11.75 9.41
CA PHE A 125 6.37 10.62 8.53
C PHE A 125 7.03 11.00 7.19
N PRO A 126 6.69 12.12 6.52
CA PRO A 126 7.39 12.51 5.29
C PRO A 126 8.90 12.65 5.51
N VAL A 127 9.31 13.24 6.63
CA VAL A 127 10.72 13.38 7.00
C VAL A 127 11.34 12.00 7.27
N LEU A 128 10.64 11.11 7.97
CA LEU A 128 11.07 9.72 8.14
C LEU A 128 11.32 9.05 6.78
N TYR A 129 10.36 9.14 5.86
CA TYR A 129 10.43 8.53 4.54
C TYR A 129 11.64 9.03 3.76
N GLU A 130 11.86 10.35 3.68
CA GLU A 130 13.02 10.94 3.00
C GLU A 130 14.34 10.44 3.60
N ASN A 131 14.43 10.31 4.91
CA ASN A 131 15.67 9.88 5.59
C ASN A 131 15.96 8.38 5.40
N LEU A 132 14.93 7.55 5.27
CA LEU A 132 15.07 6.11 5.10
C LEU A 132 15.25 5.68 3.65
N GLN A 133 14.55 6.31 2.70
CA GLN A 133 14.53 5.93 1.28
C GLN A 133 15.20 6.93 0.34
N GLY A 134 15.48 8.15 0.80
CA GLY A 134 16.10 9.18 -0.03
C GLY A 134 17.54 8.85 -0.42
N ASP A 135 18.06 9.60 -1.39
CA ASP A 135 19.44 9.42 -1.86
C ASP A 135 20.47 9.73 -0.76
N ASN A 136 21.63 9.07 -0.85
CA ASN A 136 22.74 9.30 0.07
C ASN A 136 23.31 10.74 -0.06
N PRO A 137 23.75 11.36 1.06
CA PRO A 137 24.48 12.64 1.02
C PRO A 137 25.77 12.54 0.18
N PRO A 138 26.25 13.63 -0.46
CA PRO A 138 25.91 15.03 -0.20
C PRO A 138 24.76 15.61 -1.05
N GLU A 139 24.31 14.90 -2.09
CA GLU A 139 23.28 15.41 -3.01
C GLU A 139 21.85 15.05 -2.54
N GLY A 140 21.70 13.96 -1.78
CA GLY A 140 20.42 13.52 -1.23
C GLY A 140 20.17 13.87 0.23
N LYS A 141 18.89 13.86 0.63
CA LYS A 141 18.41 14.11 2.01
C LYS A 141 18.36 12.84 2.88
N GLY A 142 18.71 11.68 2.33
CA GLY A 142 18.74 10.42 3.04
C GLY A 142 19.85 10.35 4.11
N GLY A 143 19.82 9.33 4.95
CA GLY A 143 20.96 9.04 5.84
C GLY A 143 22.19 8.56 5.05
N LYS A 144 23.35 8.48 5.72
CA LYS A 144 24.62 8.06 5.07
C LYS A 144 24.61 6.68 4.42
N GLY A 145 23.77 5.77 4.91
CA GLY A 145 23.62 4.40 4.43
C GLY A 145 22.28 4.13 3.73
N ALA A 146 21.57 5.17 3.29
CA ALA A 146 20.31 5.02 2.59
C ALA A 146 20.46 4.27 1.23
N PRO A 147 19.42 3.55 0.78
CA PRO A 147 18.18 3.29 1.49
C PRO A 147 18.39 2.26 2.63
N TYR A 148 17.77 2.51 3.79
CA TYR A 148 17.81 1.60 4.94
C TYR A 148 16.73 0.51 4.88
N SER A 149 15.64 0.77 4.15
CA SER A 149 14.58 -0.20 3.85
C SER A 149 13.86 0.17 2.56
N GLU A 150 13.39 -0.84 1.83
CA GLU A 150 12.50 -0.66 0.69
C GLU A 150 11.05 -0.76 1.18
N LEU A 151 10.34 0.36 1.32
CA LEU A 151 8.91 0.32 1.62
C LEU A 151 8.13 0.06 0.32
N ALA A 152 7.01 -0.67 0.42
CA ALA A 152 6.24 -1.06 -0.74
C ALA A 152 5.67 0.16 -1.46
N ALA A 153 6.07 0.40 -2.71
CA ALA A 153 5.63 1.55 -3.49
C ALA A 153 4.10 1.63 -3.65
N ASP A 154 3.43 0.49 -3.67
CA ASP A 154 1.97 0.38 -3.80
C ASP A 154 1.21 0.97 -2.59
N SER A 155 1.87 1.06 -1.43
CA SER A 155 1.31 1.63 -0.19
C SER A 155 1.75 3.09 0.02
N ILE A 156 2.51 3.68 -0.90
CA ILE A 156 2.91 5.08 -0.79
C ILE A 156 1.77 5.98 -1.29
N ALA A 157 1.47 7.00 -0.50
CA ALA A 157 0.46 7.99 -0.79
C ALA A 157 1.01 9.41 -0.73
N VAL A 158 0.29 10.30 -1.40
CA VAL A 158 0.54 11.73 -1.48
C VAL A 158 -0.77 12.44 -1.16
N LEU A 159 -0.68 13.60 -0.52
CA LEU A 159 -1.84 14.45 -0.27
C LEU A 159 -2.36 15.03 -1.59
N ASP A 160 -3.63 14.81 -1.88
CA ASP A 160 -4.30 15.41 -3.03
C ASP A 160 -4.90 16.77 -2.64
N GLU A 161 -4.10 17.83 -2.76
CA GLU A 161 -4.53 19.20 -2.44
C GLU A 161 -5.74 19.64 -3.26
N ASP A 162 -5.92 19.09 -4.46
CA ASP A 162 -7.04 19.40 -5.36
C ASP A 162 -8.36 18.74 -4.93
N ASN A 163 -8.33 17.74 -4.04
CA ASN A 163 -9.49 16.91 -3.66
C ASN A 163 -9.60 16.76 -2.14
N ASP A 164 -9.94 17.87 -1.48
CA ASP A 164 -10.21 17.97 -0.04
C ASP A 164 -9.05 17.50 0.87
N GLY A 165 -7.82 17.35 0.34
CA GLY A 165 -6.66 16.88 1.08
C GLY A 165 -6.66 15.37 1.36
N PHE A 166 -7.46 14.58 0.63
CA PHE A 166 -7.46 13.13 0.80
C PHE A 166 -6.17 12.50 0.29
N TYR A 167 -5.74 11.40 0.92
CA TYR A 167 -4.57 10.64 0.48
C TYR A 167 -4.88 9.86 -0.81
N LYS A 168 -4.13 10.13 -1.87
CA LYS A 168 -4.15 9.32 -3.10
C LYS A 168 -2.90 8.48 -3.20
N ARG A 169 -2.98 7.32 -3.85
CA ARG A 169 -1.79 6.53 -4.18
C ARG A 169 -0.84 7.35 -5.05
N ALA A 170 0.44 7.31 -4.71
CA ALA A 170 1.46 8.04 -5.45
C ALA A 170 1.51 7.56 -6.90
N SER A 171 1.43 8.49 -7.84
CA SER A 171 1.77 8.21 -9.23
C SER A 171 3.27 7.95 -9.35
N ARG A 172 3.67 7.35 -10.48
CA ARG A 172 5.09 7.12 -10.75
C ARG A 172 5.89 8.41 -10.77
N ASP A 173 5.30 9.50 -11.25
CA ASP A 173 5.98 10.80 -11.32
C ASP A 173 6.10 11.43 -9.91
N ASP A 174 5.06 11.35 -9.08
CA ASP A 174 5.05 11.83 -7.69
C ASP A 174 6.14 11.15 -6.83
N LEU A 175 6.41 9.87 -7.11
CA LEU A 175 7.42 9.10 -6.38
C LEU A 175 8.85 9.63 -6.57
N PHE A 176 9.13 10.25 -7.73
CA PHE A 176 10.44 10.83 -8.05
C PHE A 176 10.52 12.33 -7.81
N ASP A 177 9.40 12.98 -7.45
CA ASP A 177 9.38 14.40 -7.16
C ASP A 177 9.90 14.65 -5.73
N PRO A 178 11.01 15.39 -5.54
CA PRO A 178 11.57 15.67 -4.21
C PRO A 178 10.76 16.69 -3.40
N ASP A 179 9.85 17.45 -4.03
CA ASP A 179 9.05 18.48 -3.36
C ASP A 179 7.72 17.92 -2.84
N VAL A 180 7.37 16.69 -3.22
CA VAL A 180 6.12 16.04 -2.83
C VAL A 180 6.30 15.22 -1.56
N GLU A 181 5.53 15.56 -0.52
CA GLU A 181 5.46 14.81 0.72
C GLU A 181 4.83 13.44 0.51
N LYS A 182 5.48 12.42 1.08
CA LYS A 182 5.11 11.01 0.90
C LYS A 182 4.75 10.41 2.23
N TYR A 183 3.59 9.77 2.24
CA TYR A 183 3.06 9.03 3.37
C TYR A 183 3.06 7.54 3.02
N TYR A 184 3.10 6.71 4.04
CA TYR A 184 2.92 5.27 3.88
C TYR A 184 1.58 4.90 4.49
N LEU A 185 0.73 4.25 3.71
CA LEU A 185 -0.61 3.87 4.14
C LEU A 185 -0.58 2.52 4.85
N ASP A 186 -1.36 2.44 5.90
CA ASP A 186 -1.71 1.22 6.58
C ASP A 186 -2.76 0.41 5.78
N PRO A 187 -3.07 -0.82 6.21
CA PRO A 187 -4.06 -1.65 5.55
C PRO A 187 -5.50 -1.08 5.52
N TRP A 188 -5.78 -0.07 6.34
CA TRP A 188 -7.06 0.64 6.40
C TRP A 188 -7.09 1.90 5.53
N SER A 189 -6.03 2.14 4.76
CA SER A 189 -5.86 3.29 3.85
C SER A 189 -5.61 4.62 4.55
N GLU A 190 -5.15 4.56 5.80
CA GLU A 190 -4.79 5.72 6.59
C GLU A 190 -3.26 5.80 6.73
N PRO A 191 -2.66 6.99 6.80
CA PRO A 191 -1.22 7.11 6.91
C PRO A 191 -0.71 6.58 8.26
N TYR A 192 0.46 5.94 8.25
CA TYR A 192 1.22 5.76 9.48
C TYR A 192 1.64 7.10 10.05
N PHE A 193 1.57 7.20 11.37
CA PHE A 193 2.05 8.36 12.10
C PHE A 193 3.43 8.10 12.65
N TYR A 194 4.32 9.05 12.41
CA TYR A 194 5.64 9.06 13.02
C TYR A 194 5.87 10.40 13.70
N ARG A 195 6.36 10.36 14.93
CA ARG A 195 6.87 11.54 15.62
C ARG A 195 8.11 11.20 16.40
N GLU A 196 9.00 12.17 16.48
CA GLU A 196 10.00 12.12 17.53
C GLU A 196 9.31 12.29 18.90
N ASN A 197 9.69 11.48 19.87
CA ASN A 197 9.17 11.61 21.23
C ASN A 197 9.94 12.74 21.95
N ALA A 198 9.56 13.99 21.65
CA ALA A 198 10.12 15.21 22.20
C ALA A 198 9.70 15.49 23.66
N SER A 199 8.74 14.73 24.20
CA SER A 199 8.17 14.84 25.57
C SER A 199 9.20 14.63 26.70
N LYS A 200 10.49 14.49 26.37
CA LYS A 200 11.60 14.44 27.32
C LYS A 200 11.92 15.74 28.06
N ARG A 201 11.10 16.80 27.99
CA ARG A 201 11.18 17.94 28.95
C ARG A 201 10.29 17.81 30.19
N ARG A 202 9.17 17.07 30.14
CA ARG A 202 8.35 16.72 31.31
C ARG A 202 7.84 15.29 31.10
N LYS A 203 8.41 14.34 31.85
CA LYS A 203 8.09 12.92 31.78
C LYS A 203 7.01 12.58 32.79
N GLU A 204 6.05 11.75 32.41
CA GLU A 204 5.18 11.04 33.34
C GLU A 204 5.44 9.53 33.22
N ASP A 205 5.34 8.82 34.36
CA ASP A 205 5.98 7.52 34.58
C ASP A 205 5.38 6.35 33.77
N TRP A 206 4.26 6.56 33.09
CA TRP A 206 3.53 5.54 32.33
C TRP A 206 3.84 5.57 30.82
N MET A 207 4.43 6.67 30.30
CA MET A 207 4.96 6.77 28.92
C MET A 207 6.31 6.02 28.74
N LEU A 208 6.67 5.13 29.66
CA LEU A 208 8.04 4.61 29.83
C LEU A 208 8.39 3.35 29.03
N LYS A 209 7.62 2.95 28.02
CA LYS A 209 8.04 1.88 27.09
C LYS A 209 9.02 2.39 26.01
N ARG A 210 10.17 2.84 26.50
CA ARG A 210 11.56 2.78 25.97
C ARG A 210 11.84 2.83 24.44
N ARG A 211 11.26 3.75 23.67
CA ARG A 211 11.85 4.22 22.39
C ARG A 211 11.95 5.75 22.37
N LYS A 212 12.80 6.34 21.51
CA LYS A 212 12.93 7.82 21.41
C LYS A 212 12.00 8.42 20.34
N TYR A 213 11.17 7.60 19.72
CA TYR A 213 10.21 7.97 18.69
C TYR A 213 8.94 7.17 18.94
N ASP A 214 7.82 7.69 18.43
CA ASP A 214 6.55 6.99 18.40
C ASP A 214 6.20 6.73 16.92
N LEU A 215 5.81 5.49 16.60
CA LEU A 215 5.40 5.05 15.26
C LEU A 215 4.17 4.15 15.42
N TRP A 216 3.04 4.51 14.84
CA TRP A 216 1.78 3.78 14.97
C TRP A 216 0.89 3.90 13.74
N SER A 217 -0.11 3.02 13.69
CA SER A 217 -1.21 3.00 12.71
C SER A 217 -2.44 3.58 13.38
N ILE A 218 -3.35 4.22 12.64
CA ILE A 218 -4.62 4.66 13.23
C ILE A 218 -5.57 3.48 13.45
N GLY A 219 -5.48 2.44 12.62
CA GLY A 219 -6.30 1.24 12.79
C GLY A 219 -7.66 1.31 12.07
N PRO A 220 -8.56 0.35 12.36
CA PRO A 220 -9.83 0.18 11.66
C PRO A 220 -10.91 1.21 12.00
N ASP A 221 -10.81 1.88 13.13
CA ASP A 221 -11.76 2.88 13.60
C ASP A 221 -11.53 4.26 12.97
N GLY A 222 -10.32 4.52 12.47
CA GLY A 222 -9.94 5.78 11.86
C GLY A 222 -9.84 6.92 12.88
N GLU A 223 -9.79 6.60 14.17
CA GLU A 223 -9.67 7.59 15.24
C GLU A 223 -8.25 7.58 15.77
N ASN A 224 -7.59 8.75 15.82
CA ASN A 224 -6.24 8.84 16.37
C ASN A 224 -6.30 8.86 17.90
N GLN A 225 -6.48 7.70 18.51
CA GLN A 225 -6.50 7.56 19.96
C GLN A 225 -5.10 7.39 20.56
N ALA A 226 -4.02 7.71 19.85
CA ALA A 226 -2.66 7.50 20.32
C ALA A 226 -2.33 8.37 21.55
N CYS A 227 -2.64 7.82 22.74
CA CYS A 227 -2.34 8.29 24.09
C CYS A 227 -1.73 9.70 24.18
N PHE A 228 -2.60 10.71 24.14
CA PHE A 228 -2.27 12.12 24.37
C PHE A 228 -2.41 12.50 25.85
N GLY A 229 -1.98 11.63 26.77
CA GLY A 229 -2.26 11.81 28.20
C GLY A 229 -2.48 10.48 28.91
N TYR A 230 -2.72 10.47 30.22
CA TYR A 230 -2.84 9.23 31.00
C TYR A 230 -3.88 8.29 30.39
N PRO A 231 -3.58 6.99 30.25
CA PRO A 231 -4.59 6.02 29.91
C PRO A 231 -5.69 6.03 30.99
N GLU A 232 -6.95 6.27 30.61
CA GLU A 232 -8.07 6.04 31.52
C GLU A 232 -8.18 4.53 31.82
N GLU A 233 -8.68 4.15 33.01
CA GLU A 233 -8.68 2.76 33.52
C GLU A 233 -9.65 1.81 32.78
N ASP A 234 -9.69 1.85 31.46
CA ASP A 234 -10.52 1.02 30.57
C ASP A 234 -10.33 1.28 29.07
N GLU A 235 -9.43 2.19 28.67
CA GLU A 235 -9.19 2.51 27.26
C GLU A 235 -8.06 1.64 26.68
N GLU A 236 -8.39 0.84 25.65
CA GLU A 236 -7.45 0.06 24.85
C GLU A 236 -6.99 0.94 23.70
N TYR A 237 -5.88 1.67 23.91
CA TYR A 237 -5.36 2.59 22.90
C TYR A 237 -4.76 1.84 21.72
N ASP A 238 -4.92 2.39 20.52
CA ASP A 238 -4.28 1.92 19.28
C ASP A 238 -2.77 2.23 19.25
N ASP A 239 -2.08 2.00 20.36
CA ASP A 239 -0.64 1.93 20.41
C ASP A 239 -0.21 0.48 20.10
N ILE A 240 0.17 0.24 18.85
CA ILE A 240 0.79 -1.04 18.45
C ILE A 240 2.09 -1.32 19.27
N GLY A 241 2.56 -0.35 20.06
CA GLY A 241 3.59 -0.50 21.09
C GLY A 241 3.21 -1.36 22.31
N ASN A 242 1.94 -1.78 22.46
CA ASN A 242 1.48 -2.70 23.50
C ASN A 242 1.15 -4.13 23.03
N TRP A 243 1.54 -4.50 21.80
CA TRP A 243 1.50 -5.89 21.30
C TRP A 243 2.89 -6.53 21.20
#